data_AF-K5VB20-F1
#
_entry.id   AF-K5VB20-F1
#
_cell.length_a   1.000
_cell.length_b   1.000
_cell.length_c   1.000
_cell.angle_alpha   90.00
_cell.angle_beta   90.00
_cell.angle_gamma   90.00
#
_symmetry.space_group_name_H-M   'P 1'
#
loop_
_entity.id
_entity.type
_entity.pdbx_description
1 polymer ?
#
loop_
_entity_poly.entity_id
_entity_poly.type
_entity_poly.pdbx_seq_one_letter_code
_entity_poly.pdbx_strand_id
1 'polypeptide(L)'
;MDAPGDDGHTADLTWENVGLAFSFIAFNAVVSRVFQLGVGTSLVTAAVRCVVQLTLVSLVLQKVFEAKNPWAVAGIAFLLNLMGTIETVANKAKRRFQHMFPSVLFGMLCSTIPISMIGIRYAMAVDPFWKPEQYIPVVGMLCGATISGIVVACNYVLKELYENKDKIETYLAFGASRFEACKPIATDALRLALTPNVNQMSVLGIIAIPGMMTGAILGGSSVQQAARLQMVIMFMISSCTALSSIMTTVLALSVVVDAEHRVRTDKIDNRPHAVWRARNWLVSRGAEGLKSMWNKVAAPIRKRTKSRDEGEESERLLG
;
A
#
# COMPACT_ATOMS: atom_id res chain seq x y z
N MET A 1 -14.71 20.93 48.98
CA MET A 1 -15.58 19.96 48.27
C MET A 1 -14.74 19.47 47.11
N ASP A 2 -13.96 18.44 47.43
CA ASP A 2 -12.95 17.86 46.56
C ASP A 2 -13.64 17.05 45.46
N ALA A 3 -13.31 17.35 44.21
CA ALA A 3 -13.67 16.51 43.08
C ALA A 3 -12.83 15.23 43.15
N PRO A 4 -13.41 14.03 42.96
CA PRO A 4 -12.67 12.79 43.03
C PRO A 4 -11.65 12.71 41.90
N GLY A 5 -10.50 12.13 42.24
CA GLY A 5 -9.31 12.00 41.41
C GLY A 5 -9.61 11.35 40.05
N ASP A 6 -9.00 11.96 39.04
CA ASP A 6 -8.78 11.39 37.72
C ASP A 6 -7.75 10.26 37.86
N ASP A 7 -8.26 9.05 38.10
CA ASP A 7 -7.47 7.81 38.02
C ASP A 7 -7.64 7.21 36.61
N GLY A 8 -7.55 8.06 35.58
CA GLY A 8 -7.49 7.62 34.20
C GLY A 8 -6.16 6.92 33.93
N HIS A 9 -6.06 5.63 34.25
CA HIS A 9 -4.97 4.79 33.77
C HIS A 9 -4.95 4.85 32.23
N THR A 10 -4.12 5.72 31.67
CA THR A 10 -3.69 5.60 30.27
C THR A 10 -2.97 4.26 30.18
N ALA A 11 -3.66 3.24 29.64
CA ALA A 11 -3.08 1.92 29.49
C ALA A 11 -1.88 2.02 28.54
N ASP A 12 -0.68 2.09 29.11
CA ASP A 12 0.56 2.14 28.35
C ASP A 12 0.71 0.84 27.56
N LEU A 13 0.67 0.97 26.23
CA LEU A 13 0.75 -0.18 25.35
C LEU A 13 2.18 -0.72 25.32
N THR A 14 2.39 -1.91 25.88
CA THR A 14 3.68 -2.61 25.85
C THR A 14 3.87 -3.42 24.57
N TRP A 15 5.12 -3.86 24.33
CA TRP A 15 5.44 -4.77 23.23
C TRP A 15 4.69 -6.11 23.30
N GLU A 16 4.26 -6.52 24.51
CA GLU A 16 3.44 -7.72 24.70
C GLU A 16 2.07 -7.57 24.04
N ASN A 17 1.44 -6.39 24.14
CA ASN A 17 0.16 -6.11 23.49
C ASN A 17 0.28 -6.16 21.96
N VAL A 18 1.39 -5.66 21.41
CA VAL A 18 1.69 -5.75 19.98
C VAL A 18 1.91 -7.20 19.55
N GLY A 19 2.63 -7.99 20.37
CA GLY A 19 2.81 -9.42 20.14
C GLY A 19 1.50 -10.21 20.17
N LEU A 20 0.61 -9.88 21.12
CA LEU A 20 -0.72 -10.46 21.21
C LEU A 20 -1.54 -10.12 19.96
N ALA A 21 -1.55 -8.87 19.50
CA ALA A 21 -2.24 -8.48 18.26
C ALA A 21 -1.65 -9.18 17.02
N PHE A 22 -0.33 -9.38 16.99
CA PHE A 22 0.35 -10.13 15.93
C PHE A 22 -0.08 -11.60 15.89
N SER A 23 -0.45 -12.19 17.03
CA SER A 23 -0.96 -13.57 17.10
C SER A 23 -2.23 -13.77 16.27
N PHE A 24 -3.09 -12.75 16.14
CA PHE A 24 -4.29 -12.81 15.28
C PHE A 24 -3.92 -12.93 13.80
N ILE A 25 -2.85 -12.25 13.38
CA ILE A 25 -2.32 -12.38 12.02
C ILE A 25 -1.68 -13.77 11.82
N ALA A 26 -0.96 -14.28 12.81
CA ALA A 26 -0.40 -15.63 12.77
C ALA A 26 -1.50 -16.69 12.64
N PHE A 27 -2.59 -16.56 13.40
CA PHE A 27 -3.77 -17.41 13.27
C PHE A 27 -4.35 -17.37 11.86
N ASN A 28 -4.58 -16.17 11.30
CA ASN A 28 -5.06 -16.02 9.92
C ASN A 28 -4.11 -16.64 8.89
N ALA A 29 -2.80 -16.60 9.13
CA ALA A 29 -1.82 -17.26 8.27
C ALA A 29 -1.90 -18.79 8.32
N VAL A 30 -2.17 -19.36 9.51
CA VAL A 30 -2.42 -20.80 9.68
C VAL A 30 -3.70 -21.19 8.96
N VAL A 31 -4.80 -20.46 9.17
CA VAL A 31 -6.07 -20.67 8.47
C VAL A 31 -5.86 -20.60 6.95
N SER A 32 -5.13 -19.59 6.47
CA SER A 32 -4.80 -19.44 5.05
C SER A 32 -4.05 -20.64 4.48
N ARG A 33 -3.18 -21.28 5.28
CA ARG A 33 -2.44 -22.48 4.90
C ARG A 33 -3.32 -23.72 4.89
N VAL A 34 -4.21 -23.86 5.86
CA VAL A 34 -5.17 -24.98 5.95
C VAL A 34 -6.11 -24.97 4.74
N PHE A 35 -6.65 -23.79 4.41
CA PHE A 35 -7.55 -23.61 3.27
C PHE A 35 -6.84 -23.31 1.93
N GLN A 36 -5.50 -23.38 1.90
CA GLN A 36 -4.68 -23.18 0.69
C GLN A 36 -4.95 -21.85 -0.06
N LEU A 37 -5.30 -20.77 0.63
CA LEU A 37 -5.63 -19.48 -0.01
C LEU A 37 -4.40 -18.75 -0.60
N GLY A 38 -3.19 -19.11 -0.19
CA GLY A 38 -1.95 -18.50 -0.71
C GLY A 38 -1.66 -17.06 -0.21
N VAL A 39 -2.42 -16.56 0.78
CA VAL A 39 -2.29 -15.18 1.30
C VAL A 39 -1.49 -15.11 2.62
N GLY A 40 -1.35 -16.23 3.33
CA GLY A 40 -0.73 -16.27 4.67
C GLY A 40 0.68 -15.68 4.73
N THR A 41 1.56 -16.02 3.79
CA THR A 41 2.93 -15.48 3.75
C THR A 41 2.95 -13.99 3.41
N SER A 42 2.07 -13.51 2.53
CA SER A 42 1.93 -12.07 2.25
C SER A 42 1.42 -11.29 3.45
N LEU A 43 0.52 -11.87 4.25
CA LEU A 43 -0.04 -11.21 5.42
C LEU A 43 1.00 -11.07 6.54
N VAL A 44 1.74 -12.14 6.84
CA VAL A 44 2.81 -12.11 7.85
C VAL A 44 3.93 -11.16 7.44
N THR A 45 4.37 -11.20 6.17
CA THR A 45 5.42 -10.28 5.70
C THR A 45 4.97 -8.82 5.72
N ALA A 46 3.70 -8.53 5.40
CA ALA A 46 3.14 -7.19 5.55
C ALA A 46 3.06 -6.74 7.02
N ALA A 47 2.67 -7.64 7.93
CA ALA A 47 2.60 -7.36 9.36
C ALA A 47 3.97 -7.06 9.97
N VAL A 48 4.98 -7.88 9.69
CA VAL A 48 6.35 -7.64 10.14
C VAL A 48 6.88 -6.31 9.60
N ARG A 49 6.67 -6.04 8.30
CA ARG A 49 7.02 -4.75 7.70
C ARG A 49 6.30 -3.59 8.40
N CYS A 50 5.03 -3.73 8.75
CA CYS A 50 4.27 -2.72 9.47
C CYS A 50 4.90 -2.38 10.82
N VAL A 51 5.22 -3.40 11.64
CA VAL A 51 5.85 -3.21 12.95
C VAL A 51 7.20 -2.49 12.81
N VAL A 52 8.05 -2.94 11.89
CA VAL A 52 9.35 -2.31 11.64
C VAL A 52 9.19 -0.88 11.15
N GLN A 53 8.27 -0.63 10.21
CA GLN A 53 8.05 0.71 9.66
C GLN A 53 7.52 1.69 10.70
N LEU A 54 6.52 1.30 11.50
CA LEU A 54 5.98 2.16 12.55
C LEU A 54 7.01 2.47 13.64
N THR A 55 7.83 1.47 14.02
CA THR A 55 8.91 1.67 15.01
C THR A 55 9.99 2.62 14.49
N LEU A 56 10.40 2.48 13.22
CA LEU A 56 11.37 3.40 12.62
C LEU A 56 10.79 4.82 12.49
N VAL A 57 9.54 4.92 12.05
CA VAL A 57 8.86 6.21 11.87
C VAL A 57 8.69 6.94 13.21
N SER A 58 8.36 6.23 14.30
CA SER A 58 8.25 6.86 15.63
C SER A 58 9.58 7.44 16.12
N LEU A 59 10.70 6.78 15.83
CA LEU A 59 12.04 7.28 16.19
C LEU A 59 12.46 8.48 15.34
N VAL A 60 12.12 8.47 14.05
CA VAL A 60 12.49 9.55 13.12
C VAL A 60 11.65 10.80 13.34
N LEU A 61 10.32 10.64 13.54
CA LEU A 61 9.40 11.78 13.64
C LEU A 61 9.75 12.71 14.80
N GLN A 62 10.17 12.18 15.96
CA GLN A 62 10.55 13.01 17.11
C GLN A 62 11.69 13.97 16.74
N LYS A 63 12.77 13.47 16.11
CA LYS A 63 13.90 14.30 15.68
C LYS A 63 13.52 15.34 14.62
N VAL A 64 12.57 15.00 13.76
CA VAL A 64 12.09 15.88 12.70
C VAL A 64 11.27 17.03 13.27
N PHE A 65 10.41 16.75 14.25
CA PHE A 65 9.57 17.76 14.89
C PHE A 65 10.42 18.79 15.64
N GLU A 66 11.51 18.35 16.26
CA GLU A 66 12.47 19.25 16.95
C GLU A 66 13.23 20.18 15.99
N ALA A 67 13.54 19.73 14.77
CA ALA A 67 14.36 20.48 13.83
C ALA A 67 13.68 21.76 13.29
N LYS A 68 12.34 21.86 13.33
CA LYS A 68 11.52 23.00 12.87
C LYS A 68 11.93 23.63 11.53
N ASN A 69 12.61 22.89 10.66
CA ASN A 69 13.16 23.39 9.40
C ASN A 69 12.19 23.11 8.24
N PRO A 70 11.68 24.14 7.52
CA PRO A 70 10.77 23.96 6.40
C PRO A 70 11.32 23.04 5.29
N TRP A 71 12.64 23.08 5.06
CA TRP A 71 13.29 22.24 4.05
C TRP A 71 13.32 20.76 4.46
N ALA A 72 13.43 20.47 5.76
CA ALA A 72 13.34 19.10 6.26
C ALA A 72 11.93 18.54 6.04
N VAL A 73 10.89 19.35 6.30
CA VAL A 73 9.49 18.97 6.08
C VAL A 73 9.22 18.73 4.59
N ALA A 74 9.70 19.62 3.71
CA ALA A 74 9.60 19.45 2.26
C ALA A 74 10.34 18.18 1.78
N GLY A 75 11.54 17.93 2.30
CA GLY A 75 12.32 16.72 2.00
C GLY A 75 11.60 15.44 2.40
N ILE A 76 10.95 15.41 3.57
CA ILE A 76 10.16 14.26 4.02
C ILE A 76 8.90 14.08 3.17
N ALA A 77 8.19 15.16 2.85
CA ALA A 77 7.02 15.09 1.98
C ALA A 77 7.38 14.56 0.58
N PHE A 78 8.52 14.98 0.04
CA PHE A 78 9.06 14.43 -1.20
C PHE A 78 9.43 12.95 -1.06
N LEU A 79 10.11 12.58 0.03
CA LEU A 79 10.47 11.20 0.33
C LEU A 79 9.24 10.29 0.45
N LEU A 80 8.17 10.75 1.09
CA LEU A 80 6.89 10.02 1.18
C LEU A 80 6.28 9.80 -0.21
N ASN A 81 6.28 10.81 -1.07
CA ASN A 81 5.81 10.68 -2.45
C ASN A 81 6.69 9.71 -3.27
N LEU A 82 8.01 9.78 -3.08
CA LEU A 82 8.97 8.87 -3.72
C LEU A 82 8.75 7.43 -3.28
N MET A 83 8.66 7.18 -1.97
CA MET A 83 8.37 5.86 -1.41
C MET A 83 7.01 5.34 -1.87
N GLY A 84 5.99 6.20 -1.93
CA GLY A 84 4.66 5.85 -2.44
C GLY A 84 4.68 5.48 -3.93
N THR A 85 5.47 6.19 -4.73
CA THR A 85 5.70 5.85 -6.14
C THR A 85 6.38 4.49 -6.28
N ILE A 86 7.45 4.24 -5.51
CA ILE A 86 8.14 2.96 -5.50
C ILE A 86 7.18 1.83 -5.10
N GLU A 87 6.37 2.03 -4.07
CA GLU A 87 5.39 1.03 -3.63
C GLU A 87 4.34 0.74 -4.71
N THR A 88 3.83 1.79 -5.35
CA THR A 88 2.86 1.69 -6.45
C THR A 88 3.44 0.90 -7.61
N VAL A 89 4.61 1.30 -8.10
CA VAL A 89 5.20 0.73 -9.30
C VAL A 89 5.79 -0.64 -9.00
N ALA A 90 6.61 -0.80 -7.96
CA ALA A 90 7.39 -2.02 -7.72
C ALA A 90 6.58 -3.15 -7.06
N ASN A 91 5.65 -2.83 -6.16
CA ASN A 91 4.98 -3.83 -5.32
C ASN A 91 3.50 -4.05 -5.67
N LYS A 92 2.75 -3.00 -6.03
CA LYS A 92 1.29 -3.10 -6.19
C LYS A 92 0.80 -3.18 -7.64
N ALA A 93 1.51 -2.59 -8.60
CA ALA A 93 1.13 -2.65 -10.01
C ALA A 93 1.36 -4.07 -10.59
N LYS A 94 0.29 -4.69 -11.11
CA LYS A 94 0.36 -6.01 -11.76
C LYS A 94 0.86 -5.90 -13.20
N ARG A 95 0.41 -4.87 -13.91
CA ARG A 95 0.86 -4.52 -15.27
C ARG A 95 1.58 -3.18 -15.23
N ARG A 96 2.61 -3.00 -16.06
CA ARG A 96 3.37 -1.75 -16.14
C ARG A 96 3.43 -1.23 -17.56
N PHE A 97 3.62 0.08 -17.68
CA PHE A 97 3.91 0.72 -18.95
C PHE A 97 5.29 1.41 -18.93
N GLN A 98 5.86 1.64 -20.10
CA GLN A 98 7.11 2.39 -20.25
C GLN A 98 6.97 3.78 -19.58
N HIS A 99 7.96 4.21 -18.79
CA HIS A 99 7.91 5.47 -18.02
C HIS A 99 6.81 5.55 -16.93
N MET A 100 6.29 4.42 -16.44
CA MET A 100 5.33 4.43 -15.34
C MET A 100 5.83 5.13 -14.07
N PHE A 101 7.12 4.98 -13.71
CA PHE A 101 7.69 5.62 -12.53
C PHE A 101 7.62 7.16 -12.55
N PRO A 102 8.17 7.85 -13.56
CA PRO A 102 8.06 9.30 -13.62
C PRO A 102 6.61 9.77 -13.81
N SER A 103 5.75 9.02 -14.50
CA SER A 103 4.33 9.38 -14.65
C SER A 103 3.56 9.33 -13.32
N VAL A 104 3.75 8.28 -12.53
CA VAL A 104 3.13 8.14 -11.20
C VAL A 104 3.69 9.19 -10.25
N LEU A 105 5.01 9.40 -10.24
CA LEU A 105 5.63 10.41 -9.38
C LEU A 105 5.11 11.81 -9.70
N PHE A 106 5.02 12.16 -10.98
CA PHE A 106 4.45 13.43 -11.42
C PHE A 106 2.99 13.57 -10.99
N GLY A 107 2.15 12.55 -11.23
CA GLY A 107 0.74 12.54 -10.81
C GLY A 107 0.58 12.70 -9.29
N MET A 108 1.41 12.02 -8.50
CA MET A 108 1.40 12.12 -7.03
C MET A 108 1.87 13.49 -6.54
N LEU A 109 2.96 14.04 -7.08
CA LEU A 109 3.49 15.35 -6.68
C LEU A 109 2.53 16.48 -7.05
N CYS A 110 2.03 16.48 -8.28
CA CYS A 110 1.10 17.51 -8.79
C CYS A 110 -0.27 17.49 -8.10
N SER A 111 -0.62 16.41 -7.39
CA SER A 111 -1.86 16.35 -6.63
C SER A 111 -1.62 16.54 -5.13
N THR A 112 -0.68 15.81 -4.53
CA THR A 112 -0.46 15.79 -3.09
C THR A 112 0.09 17.13 -2.58
N ILE A 113 1.05 17.75 -3.28
CA ILE A 113 1.67 18.99 -2.80
C ILE A 113 0.67 20.15 -2.80
N PRO A 114 -0.05 20.45 -3.91
CA PRO A 114 -1.00 21.56 -3.92
C PRO A 114 -2.16 21.34 -2.93
N ILE A 115 -2.71 20.12 -2.86
CA ILE A 115 -3.84 19.82 -1.99
C ILE A 115 -3.44 19.88 -0.51
N SER A 116 -2.27 19.35 -0.15
CA SER A 116 -1.78 19.45 1.23
C SER A 116 -1.50 20.90 1.62
N MET A 117 -0.84 21.68 0.76
CA MET A 117 -0.52 23.08 1.04
C MET A 117 -1.78 23.94 1.20
N ILE A 118 -2.71 23.85 0.25
CA ILE A 118 -3.96 24.63 0.28
C ILE A 118 -4.87 24.13 1.42
N GLY A 119 -5.04 22.82 1.55
CA GLY A 119 -5.91 22.22 2.56
C GLY A 119 -5.45 22.54 3.98
N ILE A 120 -4.15 22.42 4.26
CA ILE A 120 -3.62 22.69 5.60
C ILE A 120 -3.65 24.20 5.90
N ARG A 121 -3.27 25.05 4.95
CA ARG A 121 -3.22 26.50 5.18
C ARG A 121 -4.60 27.13 5.31
N TYR A 122 -5.56 26.72 4.48
CA TYR A 122 -6.87 27.38 4.38
C TYR A 122 -8.00 26.58 5.02
N ALA A 123 -8.08 25.26 4.78
CA ALA A 123 -9.18 24.46 5.33
C ALA A 123 -8.97 24.08 6.80
N MET A 124 -7.72 23.82 7.21
CA MET A 124 -7.37 23.51 8.60
C MET A 124 -6.93 24.76 9.39
N ALA A 125 -6.78 25.92 8.73
CA ALA A 125 -6.36 27.19 9.31
C ALA A 125 -5.04 27.09 10.12
N VAL A 126 -4.08 26.30 9.64
CA VAL A 126 -2.81 26.05 10.32
C VAL A 126 -1.76 27.04 9.82
N ASP A 127 -1.26 27.88 10.73
CA ASP A 127 -0.18 28.84 10.45
C ASP A 127 1.02 28.60 11.39
N PRO A 128 2.24 28.37 10.87
CA PRO A 128 2.56 28.10 9.46
C PRO A 128 2.05 26.74 8.97
N PHE A 129 1.75 26.63 7.66
CA PHE A 129 1.22 25.39 7.08
C PHE A 129 2.21 24.21 7.16
N TRP A 130 3.50 24.48 7.30
CA TRP A 130 4.57 23.49 7.37
C TRP A 130 4.83 22.96 8.79
N LYS A 131 3.89 23.10 9.73
CA LYS A 131 4.02 22.48 11.06
C LYS A 131 4.25 20.97 10.92
N PRO A 132 5.43 20.45 11.30
CA PRO A 132 5.81 19.07 11.04
C PRO A 132 4.79 18.05 11.56
N GLU A 133 4.21 18.31 12.73
CA GLU A 133 3.31 17.43 13.47
C GLU A 133 1.97 17.22 12.75
N GLN A 134 1.57 18.17 11.90
CA GLN A 134 0.32 18.12 11.14
C GLN A 134 0.58 17.84 9.67
N TYR A 135 1.58 18.48 9.07
CA TYR A 135 1.86 18.37 7.65
C TYR A 135 2.31 16.97 7.24
N ILE A 136 3.24 16.36 7.99
CA ILE A 136 3.81 15.06 7.63
C ILE A 136 2.76 13.95 7.70
N PRO A 137 1.94 13.81 8.78
CA PRO A 137 0.88 12.81 8.81
C PRO A 137 -0.19 13.03 7.74
N VAL A 138 -0.59 14.28 7.47
CA VAL A 138 -1.58 14.58 6.43
C VAL A 138 -1.05 14.17 5.05
N VAL A 139 0.17 14.54 4.69
CA VAL A 139 0.80 14.10 3.43
C VAL A 139 0.89 12.58 3.36
N GLY A 140 1.29 11.92 4.46
CA GLY A 140 1.34 10.46 4.54
C GLY A 140 -0.01 9.80 4.28
N MET A 141 -1.09 10.33 4.85
CA MET A 141 -2.47 9.84 4.61
C MET A 141 -2.91 10.06 3.16
N LEU A 142 -2.62 11.23 2.58
CA LEU A 142 -2.93 11.53 1.18
C LEU A 142 -2.20 10.56 0.25
N CYS A 143 -0.88 10.39 0.42
CA CYS A 143 -0.09 9.43 -0.36
C CYS A 143 -0.60 8.00 -0.19
N GLY A 144 -0.92 7.57 1.04
CA GLY A 144 -1.39 6.22 1.32
C GLY A 144 -2.67 5.86 0.56
N ALA A 145 -3.64 6.78 0.53
CA ALA A 145 -4.89 6.60 -0.18
C ALA A 145 -4.70 6.68 -1.71
N THR A 146 -3.90 7.65 -2.20
CA THR A 146 -3.69 7.84 -3.64
C THR A 146 -2.98 6.65 -4.30
N ILE A 147 -2.05 6.00 -3.60
CA ILE A 147 -1.39 4.76 -4.08
C ILE A 147 -2.44 3.73 -4.52
N SER A 148 -3.46 3.49 -3.69
CA SER A 148 -4.47 2.48 -3.97
C SER A 148 -5.34 2.87 -5.17
N GLY A 149 -5.73 4.15 -5.27
CA GLY A 149 -6.47 4.67 -6.43
C GLY A 149 -5.69 4.57 -7.74
N ILE A 150 -4.42 4.99 -7.74
CA ILE A 150 -3.55 4.92 -8.92
C ILE A 150 -3.36 3.47 -9.38
N VAL A 151 -3.11 2.55 -8.45
CA VAL A 151 -2.93 1.12 -8.77
C VAL A 151 -4.18 0.54 -9.42
N VAL A 152 -5.37 0.86 -8.90
CA VAL A 152 -6.65 0.39 -9.48
C VAL A 152 -6.84 0.97 -10.88
N ALA A 153 -6.70 2.28 -11.03
CA ALA A 153 -6.86 2.96 -12.33
C ALA A 153 -5.87 2.42 -13.38
N CYS A 154 -4.58 2.36 -13.04
CA CYS A 154 -3.54 1.88 -13.96
C CYS A 154 -3.76 0.42 -14.35
N ASN A 155 -4.03 -0.47 -13.38
CA ASN A 155 -4.26 -1.87 -13.70
C ASN A 155 -5.49 -2.06 -14.58
N TYR A 156 -6.57 -1.30 -14.36
CA TYR A 156 -7.77 -1.36 -15.20
C TYR A 156 -7.49 -0.88 -16.62
N VAL A 157 -6.87 0.30 -16.77
CA VAL A 157 -6.54 0.86 -18.09
C VAL A 157 -5.64 -0.09 -18.86
N LEU A 158 -4.53 -0.54 -18.27
CA LEU A 158 -3.61 -1.47 -18.94
C LEU A 158 -4.26 -2.83 -19.22
N LYS A 159 -5.23 -3.23 -18.40
CA LYS A 159 -6.01 -4.44 -18.66
C LYS A 159 -6.85 -4.29 -19.91
N GLU A 160 -7.62 -3.21 -19.96
CA GLU A 160 -8.57 -2.92 -21.02
C GLU A 160 -7.87 -2.66 -22.36
N LEU A 161 -6.76 -1.92 -22.35
CA LEU A 161 -5.95 -1.69 -23.56
C LEU A 161 -5.34 -2.98 -24.13
N TYR A 162 -5.07 -3.97 -23.27
CA TYR A 162 -4.48 -5.24 -23.70
C TYR A 162 -5.54 -6.25 -24.16
N GLU A 163 -6.64 -6.38 -23.42
CA GLU A 163 -7.69 -7.37 -23.71
C GLU A 163 -8.69 -6.89 -24.76
N ASN A 164 -8.97 -5.58 -24.83
CA ASN A 164 -9.94 -4.99 -25.77
C ASN A 164 -9.26 -4.13 -26.85
N LYS A 165 -8.01 -4.45 -27.20
CA LYS A 165 -7.22 -3.74 -28.22
C LYS A 165 -7.98 -3.58 -29.54
N ASP A 166 -8.56 -4.67 -30.05
CA ASP A 166 -9.22 -4.69 -31.36
C ASP A 166 -10.38 -3.70 -31.44
N LYS A 167 -11.11 -3.50 -30.34
CA LYS A 167 -12.19 -2.52 -30.26
C LYS A 167 -11.66 -1.11 -30.39
N ILE A 168 -10.56 -0.80 -29.69
CA ILE A 168 -9.93 0.52 -29.72
C ILE A 168 -9.38 0.82 -31.12
N GLU A 169 -8.70 -0.15 -31.74
CA GLU A 169 -8.20 -0.01 -33.10
C GLU A 169 -9.34 0.14 -34.12
N THR A 170 -10.48 -0.51 -33.89
CA THR A 170 -11.69 -0.31 -34.70
C THR A 170 -12.16 1.15 -34.60
N TYR A 171 -12.33 1.70 -33.39
CA TYR A 171 -12.72 3.11 -33.24
C TYR A 171 -11.74 4.07 -33.92
N LEU A 172 -10.44 3.81 -33.79
CA LEU A 172 -9.40 4.62 -34.44
C LEU A 172 -9.46 4.51 -35.97
N ALA A 173 -9.76 3.32 -36.51
CA ALA A 173 -9.95 3.11 -37.95
C ALA A 173 -11.20 3.82 -38.51
N PHE A 174 -12.25 3.97 -37.70
CA PHE A 174 -13.43 4.78 -38.02
C PHE A 174 -13.21 6.30 -37.85
N GLY A 175 -11.97 6.74 -37.56
CA GLY A 175 -11.59 8.15 -37.47
C GLY A 175 -11.77 8.78 -36.08
N ALA A 176 -12.06 7.99 -35.04
CA ALA A 176 -12.12 8.53 -33.68
C ALA A 176 -10.74 9.05 -33.23
N SER A 177 -10.74 10.16 -32.51
CA SER A 177 -9.53 10.64 -31.85
C SER A 177 -9.09 9.70 -30.73
N ARG A 178 -7.80 9.76 -30.35
CA ARG A 178 -7.26 9.00 -29.20
C ARG A 178 -8.05 9.24 -27.92
N PHE A 179 -8.49 10.49 -27.71
CA PHE A 179 -9.30 10.87 -26.55
C PHE A 179 -10.68 10.23 -26.59
N GLU A 180 -11.37 10.23 -27.73
CA GLU A 180 -12.70 9.64 -27.86
C GLU A 180 -12.66 8.11 -27.68
N ALA A 181 -11.70 7.44 -28.30
CA ALA A 181 -11.54 6.00 -28.18
C ALA A 181 -11.22 5.55 -26.73
N CYS A 182 -10.47 6.36 -25.98
CA CYS A 182 -10.03 6.00 -24.61
C CYS A 182 -10.89 6.59 -23.49
N LYS A 183 -11.76 7.56 -23.77
CA LYS A 183 -12.66 8.20 -22.79
C LYS A 183 -13.50 7.19 -21.98
N PRO A 184 -14.15 6.17 -22.56
CA PRO A 184 -14.93 5.22 -21.76
C PRO A 184 -14.03 4.44 -20.79
N ILE A 185 -12.87 3.99 -21.27
CA ILE A 185 -11.88 3.26 -20.46
C ILE A 185 -11.38 4.11 -19.29
N ALA A 186 -11.04 5.37 -19.55
CA ALA A 186 -10.58 6.31 -18.53
C ALA A 186 -11.67 6.59 -17.48
N THR A 187 -12.92 6.71 -17.91
CA THR A 187 -14.06 6.99 -17.02
C THR A 187 -14.31 5.83 -16.07
N ASP A 188 -14.31 4.60 -16.57
CA ASP A 188 -14.52 3.41 -15.75
C ASP A 188 -13.32 3.15 -14.83
N ALA A 189 -12.09 3.36 -15.31
CA ALA A 189 -10.89 3.30 -14.47
C ALA A 189 -10.98 4.26 -13.27
N LEU A 190 -11.41 5.50 -13.51
CA LEU A 190 -11.52 6.51 -12.48
C LEU A 190 -12.66 6.21 -11.49
N ARG A 191 -13.81 5.73 -11.98
CA ARG A 191 -14.92 5.29 -11.12
C ARG A 191 -14.47 4.16 -10.19
N LEU A 192 -13.77 3.17 -10.72
CA LEU A 192 -13.24 2.06 -9.92
C LEU A 192 -12.21 2.55 -8.89
N ALA A 193 -11.33 3.48 -9.27
CA ALA A 193 -10.34 4.05 -8.35
C ALA A 193 -10.97 4.89 -7.22
N LEU A 194 -12.10 5.56 -7.47
CA LEU A 194 -12.78 6.42 -6.49
C LEU A 194 -13.85 5.72 -5.66
N THR A 195 -14.32 4.55 -6.08
CA THR A 195 -15.34 3.78 -5.37
C THR A 195 -15.00 3.55 -3.88
N PRO A 196 -13.75 3.20 -3.49
CA PRO A 196 -13.41 3.04 -2.07
C PRO A 196 -13.55 4.33 -1.25
N ASN A 197 -13.28 5.49 -1.85
CA ASN A 197 -13.41 6.78 -1.16
C ASN A 197 -14.88 7.14 -0.94
N VAL A 198 -15.72 6.93 -1.96
CA VAL A 198 -17.17 7.14 -1.87
C VAL A 198 -17.77 6.20 -0.82
N ASN A 199 -17.44 4.91 -0.88
CA ASN A 199 -17.95 3.92 0.07
C ASN A 199 -17.53 4.22 1.51
N GLN A 200 -16.30 4.69 1.73
CA GLN A 200 -15.89 5.13 3.06
C GLN A 200 -16.73 6.33 3.51
N MET A 201 -16.85 7.38 2.69
CA MET A 201 -17.63 8.56 3.04
C MET A 201 -19.10 8.26 3.39
N SER A 202 -19.72 7.27 2.74
CA SER A 202 -21.10 6.86 3.04
C SER A 202 -21.28 6.19 4.41
N VAL A 203 -20.22 5.62 4.97
CA VAL A 203 -20.26 4.82 6.21
C VAL A 203 -19.72 5.60 7.42
N LEU A 204 -18.90 6.61 7.15
CA LEU A 204 -18.27 7.45 8.18
C LEU A 204 -19.31 8.17 9.05
N GLY A 205 -19.11 8.09 10.36
CA GLY A 205 -19.95 8.77 11.36
C GLY A 205 -21.23 8.02 11.74
N ILE A 206 -21.68 7.06 10.93
CA ILE A 206 -22.85 6.22 11.26
C ILE A 206 -22.40 4.86 11.81
N ILE A 207 -21.52 4.16 11.09
CA ILE A 207 -21.09 2.80 11.45
C ILE A 207 -19.64 2.79 11.95
N ALA A 208 -18.79 3.62 11.34
CA ALA A 208 -17.36 3.66 11.66
C ALA A 208 -16.96 5.05 12.17
N ILE A 209 -16.32 5.09 13.34
CA ILE A 209 -15.59 6.26 13.83
C ILE A 209 -14.13 6.12 13.38
N PRO A 210 -13.62 7.04 12.55
CA PRO A 210 -12.22 7.00 12.09
C PRO A 210 -11.22 7.02 13.23
N GLY A 211 -10.14 6.25 13.09
CA GLY A 211 -9.07 6.22 14.08
C GLY A 211 -8.45 7.59 14.36
N MET A 212 -8.30 8.45 13.35
CA MET A 212 -7.81 9.83 13.53
C MET A 212 -8.78 10.71 14.30
N MET A 213 -10.09 10.55 14.10
CA MET A 213 -11.12 11.26 14.86
C MET A 213 -11.11 10.79 16.32
N THR A 214 -11.09 9.48 16.57
CA THR A 214 -10.95 8.92 17.92
C THR A 214 -9.65 9.38 18.57
N GLY A 215 -8.54 9.36 17.84
CA GLY A 215 -7.23 9.82 18.32
C GLY A 215 -7.23 11.30 18.72
N ALA A 216 -7.88 12.17 17.94
CA ALA A 216 -8.04 13.58 18.29
C ALA A 216 -8.89 13.77 19.55
N ILE A 217 -9.97 12.98 19.71
CA ILE A 217 -10.82 12.99 20.91
C ILE A 217 -10.04 12.54 22.13
N LEU A 218 -9.30 11.41 22.03
CA LEU A 218 -8.44 10.90 23.11
C LEU A 218 -7.30 11.88 23.44
N GLY A 219 -6.83 12.64 22.44
CA GLY A 219 -5.87 13.73 22.62
C GLY A 219 -6.46 15.03 23.19
N GLY A 220 -7.71 15.01 23.65
CA GLY A 220 -8.36 16.15 24.33
C GLY A 220 -9.06 17.14 23.41
N SER A 221 -9.19 16.86 22.11
CA SER A 221 -9.97 17.72 21.21
C SER A 221 -11.47 17.53 21.43
N SER A 222 -12.26 18.60 21.26
CA SER A 222 -13.71 18.47 21.27
C SER A 222 -14.19 17.58 20.12
N VAL A 223 -15.25 16.80 20.37
CA VAL A 223 -15.81 15.87 19.37
C VAL A 223 -16.20 16.61 18.08
N GLN A 224 -16.76 17.82 18.21
CA GLN A 224 -17.15 18.65 17.06
C GLN A 224 -15.94 19.08 16.24
N GLN A 225 -14.82 19.41 16.89
CA GLN A 225 -13.60 19.80 16.18
C GLN A 225 -12.95 18.59 15.50
N ALA A 226 -12.90 17.44 16.17
CA ALA A 226 -12.40 16.20 15.60
C ALA A 226 -13.22 15.77 14.37
N ALA A 227 -14.55 15.91 14.43
CA ALA A 227 -15.43 15.62 13.29
C ALA A 227 -15.17 16.55 12.10
N ARG A 228 -15.02 17.86 12.33
CA ARG A 228 -14.69 18.84 11.26
C ARG A 228 -13.35 18.55 10.61
N LEU A 229 -12.33 18.25 11.42
CA LEU A 229 -11.02 17.87 10.93
C LEU A 229 -11.09 16.61 10.05
N GLN A 230 -11.84 15.60 10.49
CA GLN A 230 -12.04 14.37 9.74
C GLN A 230 -12.75 14.61 8.40
N MET A 231 -13.78 15.47 8.37
CA MET A 231 -14.45 15.85 7.12
C MET A 231 -13.48 16.49 6.13
N VAL A 232 -12.67 17.45 6.59
CA VAL A 232 -11.66 18.13 5.77
C VAL A 232 -10.65 17.13 5.20
N ILE A 233 -10.10 16.25 6.05
CA ILE A 233 -9.12 15.23 5.62
C ILE A 233 -9.73 14.28 4.58
N MET A 234 -10.98 13.84 4.75
CA MET A 234 -11.64 12.96 3.78
C MET A 234 -11.84 13.64 2.43
N PHE A 235 -12.22 14.92 2.40
CA PHE A 235 -12.35 15.67 1.16
C PHE A 235 -10.99 15.88 0.47
N MET A 236 -9.93 16.12 1.24
CA MET A 236 -8.56 16.21 0.72
C MET A 236 -8.10 14.88 0.13
N ILE A 237 -8.32 13.75 0.83
CA ILE A 237 -7.99 12.40 0.34
C ILE A 237 -8.72 12.11 -0.97
N SER A 238 -10.02 12.39 -1.04
CA SER A 238 -10.82 12.15 -2.25
C SER A 238 -10.33 12.98 -3.43
N SER A 239 -10.12 14.29 -3.21
CA SER A 239 -9.59 15.20 -4.23
C SER A 239 -8.20 14.78 -4.72
N CYS A 240 -7.33 14.38 -3.79
CA CYS A 240 -5.97 13.97 -4.11
C CYS A 240 -5.96 12.66 -4.91
N THR A 241 -6.76 11.68 -4.49
CA THR A 241 -6.89 10.40 -5.19
C THR A 241 -7.47 10.60 -6.60
N ALA A 242 -8.48 11.45 -6.75
CA ALA A 242 -9.08 11.77 -8.04
C ALA A 242 -8.04 12.41 -8.98
N LEU A 243 -7.38 13.47 -8.53
CA LEU A 243 -6.42 14.21 -9.36
C LEU A 243 -5.20 13.35 -9.73
N SER A 244 -4.63 12.61 -8.76
CA SER A 244 -3.57 11.62 -8.99
C SER A 244 -3.97 10.58 -10.04
N SER A 245 -5.17 10.01 -9.90
CA SER A 245 -5.65 8.93 -10.79
C SER A 245 -5.94 9.45 -12.19
N ILE A 246 -6.52 10.65 -12.33
CA ILE A 246 -6.74 11.32 -13.61
C ILE A 246 -5.41 11.57 -14.31
N MET A 247 -4.47 12.25 -13.63
CA MET A 247 -3.16 12.57 -14.21
C MET A 247 -2.42 11.30 -14.65
N THR A 248 -2.38 10.28 -13.79
CA THR A 248 -1.68 9.03 -14.12
C THR A 248 -2.38 8.28 -15.26
N THR A 249 -3.72 8.28 -15.31
CA THR A 249 -4.49 7.64 -16.39
C THR A 249 -4.25 8.33 -17.72
N VAL A 250 -4.28 9.67 -17.76
CA VAL A 250 -4.00 10.45 -18.97
C VAL A 250 -2.58 10.19 -19.47
N LEU A 251 -1.59 10.15 -18.57
CA LEU A 251 -0.21 9.83 -18.92
C LEU A 251 -0.03 8.37 -19.39
N ALA A 252 -0.73 7.42 -18.78
CA ALA A 252 -0.70 6.03 -19.22
C ALA A 252 -1.29 5.88 -20.63
N LEU A 253 -2.44 6.51 -20.90
CA LEU A 253 -3.07 6.50 -22.22
C LEU A 253 -2.20 7.21 -23.28
N SER A 254 -1.56 8.32 -22.91
CA SER A 254 -0.71 9.07 -23.86
C SER A 254 0.55 8.31 -24.26
N VAL A 255 1.07 7.45 -23.38
CA VAL A 255 2.25 6.60 -23.65
C VAL A 255 1.88 5.34 -24.43
N VAL A 256 0.77 4.68 -24.07
CA VAL A 256 0.39 3.37 -24.64
C VAL A 256 -0.32 3.49 -25.99
N VAL A 257 -1.16 4.51 -26.18
CA VAL A 257 -1.75 4.82 -27.48
C VAL A 257 -0.84 5.83 -28.14
N ASP A 258 -0.19 5.54 -29.27
CA ASP A 258 0.77 6.48 -29.88
C ASP A 258 0.06 7.59 -30.67
N ALA A 259 0.80 8.64 -31.06
CA ALA A 259 0.30 9.73 -31.90
C ALA A 259 -0.17 9.25 -33.29
N GLU A 260 0.33 8.11 -33.75
CA GLU A 260 -0.08 7.45 -35.00
C GLU A 260 -1.37 6.62 -34.87
N HIS A 261 -2.18 6.83 -33.82
CA HIS A 261 -3.45 6.11 -33.60
C HIS A 261 -3.27 4.58 -33.57
N ARG A 262 -2.23 4.10 -32.89
CA ARG A 262 -1.95 2.66 -32.71
C ARG A 262 -1.78 2.33 -31.23
N VAL A 263 -2.33 1.18 -30.82
CA VAL A 263 -2.16 0.67 -29.46
C VAL A 263 -0.85 -0.11 -29.38
N ARG A 264 0.13 0.44 -28.67
CA ARG A 264 1.46 -0.16 -28.51
C ARG A 264 1.49 -1.10 -27.31
N THR A 265 1.01 -2.32 -27.53
CA THR A 265 1.09 -3.42 -26.55
C THR A 265 2.53 -3.78 -26.20
N ASP A 266 3.48 -3.48 -27.08
CA ASP A 266 4.93 -3.55 -26.89
C ASP A 266 5.44 -2.69 -25.73
N LYS A 267 4.71 -1.66 -25.32
CA LYS A 267 5.04 -0.82 -24.16
C LYS A 267 4.41 -1.31 -22.86
N ILE A 268 3.57 -2.35 -22.89
CA ILE A 268 2.92 -2.93 -21.71
C ILE A 268 3.74 -4.14 -21.27
N ASP A 269 4.49 -3.99 -20.18
CA ASP A 269 5.23 -5.11 -19.59
C ASP A 269 4.34 -5.84 -18.56
N ASN A 270 4.09 -7.11 -18.83
CA ASN A 270 3.38 -8.03 -17.95
C ASN A 270 4.33 -8.81 -17.02
N ARG A 271 5.65 -8.58 -17.13
CA ARG A 271 6.67 -9.29 -16.34
C ARG A 271 6.78 -8.70 -14.92
N PRO A 272 6.94 -9.55 -13.89
CA PRO A 272 7.15 -9.09 -12.52
C PRO A 272 8.46 -8.27 -12.40
N HIS A 273 8.47 -7.28 -11.48
CA HIS A 273 9.60 -6.35 -11.27
C HIS A 273 10.93 -7.09 -11.14
N ALA A 274 12.01 -6.53 -11.68
CA ALA A 274 13.35 -7.09 -11.56
C ALA A 274 13.71 -7.40 -10.08
N VAL A 275 13.28 -6.53 -9.15
CA VAL A 275 13.46 -6.73 -7.69
C VAL A 275 12.70 -7.95 -7.17
N TRP A 276 11.48 -8.21 -7.63
CA TRP A 276 10.72 -9.40 -7.21
C TRP A 276 11.24 -10.67 -7.87
N ARG A 277 11.78 -10.59 -9.09
CA ARG A 277 12.55 -11.67 -9.71
C ARG A 277 13.82 -11.99 -8.91
N ALA A 278 14.59 -10.96 -8.53
CA ALA A 278 15.78 -11.12 -7.71
C ALA A 278 15.45 -11.66 -6.31
N ARG A 279 14.38 -11.18 -5.70
CA ARG A 279 13.90 -11.68 -4.40
C ARG A 279 13.41 -13.12 -4.50
N ASN A 280 12.59 -13.47 -5.49
CA ASN A 280 12.15 -14.85 -5.67
C ASN A 280 13.31 -15.79 -5.96
N TRP A 281 14.31 -15.32 -6.71
CA TRP A 281 15.55 -16.06 -6.95
C TRP A 281 16.40 -16.22 -5.69
N LEU A 282 16.50 -15.20 -4.83
CA LEU A 282 17.17 -15.28 -3.53
C LEU A 282 16.42 -16.20 -2.57
N VAL A 283 15.09 -16.10 -2.50
CA VAL A 283 14.23 -16.92 -1.66
C VAL A 283 14.23 -18.37 -2.14
N SER A 284 14.24 -18.63 -3.44
CA SER A 284 14.34 -19.99 -3.98
C SER A 284 15.70 -20.60 -3.68
N ARG A 285 16.80 -19.83 -3.83
CA ARG A 285 18.14 -20.29 -3.40
C ARG A 285 18.24 -20.54 -1.91
N GLY A 286 17.64 -19.68 -1.09
CA GLY A 286 17.57 -19.87 0.36
C GLY A 286 16.77 -21.11 0.74
N ALA A 287 15.63 -21.33 0.10
CA ALA A 287 14.78 -22.50 0.30
C ALA A 287 15.45 -23.79 -0.18
N GLU A 288 16.14 -23.78 -1.32
CA GLU A 288 16.93 -24.91 -1.82
C GLU A 288 18.13 -25.21 -0.91
N GLY A 289 18.80 -24.18 -0.41
CA GLY A 289 19.87 -24.30 0.59
C GLY A 289 19.38 -24.91 1.90
N LEU A 290 18.25 -24.43 2.44
CA LEU A 290 17.64 -24.97 3.66
C LEU A 290 17.18 -26.41 3.47
N LYS A 291 16.59 -26.74 2.31
CA LYS A 291 16.12 -28.09 1.98
C LYS A 291 17.29 -29.07 1.79
N SER A 292 18.39 -28.61 1.20
CA SER A 292 19.66 -29.36 1.10
C SER A 292 20.27 -29.62 2.47
N MET A 293 20.31 -28.61 3.34
CA MET A 293 20.81 -28.74 4.71
C MET A 293 19.94 -29.68 5.55
N TRP A 294 18.61 -29.52 5.47
CA TRP A 294 17.65 -30.40 6.14
C TRP A 294 17.80 -31.84 5.66
N ASN A 295 17.92 -32.08 4.35
CA ASN A 295 18.14 -33.43 3.83
C ASN A 295 19.48 -34.02 4.27
N LYS A 296 20.55 -33.22 4.38
CA LYS A 296 21.85 -33.67 4.90
C LYS A 296 21.80 -34.01 6.39
N VAL A 297 21.03 -33.28 7.19
CA VAL A 297 20.85 -33.53 8.63
C VAL A 297 19.87 -34.68 8.89
N ALA A 298 18.81 -34.80 8.09
CA ALA A 298 17.81 -35.87 8.21
C ALA A 298 18.31 -37.21 7.63
N ALA A 299 19.24 -37.20 6.67
CA ALA A 299 19.81 -38.41 6.08
C ALA A 299 20.45 -39.37 7.11
N PRO A 300 21.32 -38.94 8.04
CA PRO A 300 21.91 -39.83 9.04
C PRO A 300 20.89 -40.34 10.07
N ILE A 301 19.86 -39.54 10.40
CA ILE A 301 18.79 -39.93 11.32
C ILE A 301 17.93 -41.04 10.68
N ARG A 302 17.52 -40.84 9.42
CA ARG A 302 16.71 -41.81 8.68
C ARG A 302 17.46 -43.13 8.39
N LYS A 303 18.79 -43.05 8.24
CA LYS A 303 19.66 -44.23 8.08
C LYS A 303 19.81 -45.02 9.40
N ARG A 304 19.85 -44.34 10.54
CA ARG A 304 19.87 -44.97 11.88
C ARG A 304 18.55 -45.62 12.28
N THR A 305 17.41 -45.05 11.91
CA THR A 305 16.10 -45.67 12.17
C THR A 305 15.94 -46.94 11.34
N LYS A 306 16.33 -46.90 10.05
CA LYS A 306 16.23 -48.06 9.16
C LYS A 306 17.16 -49.21 9.58
N SER A 307 18.38 -48.92 10.04
CA SER A 307 19.29 -49.96 10.56
C SER A 307 18.85 -50.55 11.90
N ARG A 308 17.98 -49.85 12.66
CA ARG A 308 17.46 -50.34 13.94
C ARG A 308 16.25 -51.26 13.73
N ASP A 309 15.37 -50.91 12.79
CA ASP A 309 14.26 -51.78 12.38
C ASP A 309 14.76 -53.09 11.73
N GLU A 310 15.77 -53.03 10.86
CA GLU A 310 16.37 -54.23 10.24
C GLU A 310 17.13 -55.12 11.26
N GLY A 311 17.61 -54.54 12.37
CA GLY A 311 18.24 -55.29 13.46
C GLY A 311 17.24 -56.03 14.35
N GLU A 312 16.14 -55.35 14.73
CA GLU A 312 15.07 -55.94 15.54
C GLU A 312 14.29 -57.03 14.79
N GLU A 313 14.17 -56.93 13.47
CA GLU A 313 13.51 -57.95 12.63
C GLU A 313 14.37 -59.22 12.49
N SER A 314 15.69 -59.08 12.46
CA SER A 314 16.63 -60.22 12.42
C SER A 314 16.70 -60.96 13.77
N GLU A 315 16.61 -60.24 14.90
CA GLU A 315 16.52 -60.84 16.24
C GLU A 315 15.21 -61.61 16.47
N ARG A 316 14.09 -61.17 15.87
CA ARG A 316 12.79 -61.88 15.94
C ARG A 316 12.71 -63.15 15.10
N LEU A 317 13.60 -63.32 14.11
CA LEU A 317 13.63 -64.51 13.24
C LEU A 317 14.58 -65.60 13.76
N LEU A 318 15.40 -65.30 14.77
CA LEU A 318 16.42 -66.20 15.34
C LEU A 318 16.17 -66.63 16.80
N GLY A 319 15.07 -66.18 17.42
CA GLY A 319 14.61 -66.62 18.75
C GLY A 319 13.31 -67.41 18.65
#